data_AF-A0A8T4Q0R3-F1
#
_entry.id   AF-A0A8T4Q0R3-F1
#
_cell.length_a   1.000
_cell.length_b   1.000
_cell.length_c   1.000
_cell.angle_alpha   90.00
_cell.angle_beta   90.00
_cell.angle_gamma   90.00
#
_symmetry.space_group_name_H-M   'P 1'
#
loop_
_entity.id
_entity.type
_entity.pdbx_description
1 polymer ?
#
loop_
_entity_poly.entity_id
_entity_poly.type
_entity_poly.pdbx_seq_one_letter_code
_entity_poly.pdbx_strand_id
1 'polypeptide(L)'
;MRYYNKRGMAMEFLLTLIIFVVVAVILFLGVDIWKESVEKSVKQGTCKWSALIKNKLTLLGFESSYELKCNPIEVEVDKDEDINDIVVENMYDCWKTLGEGKLDIISSWSFTRDTACVVCSIVYPDKGSRDMTLKGLENAMNRPRLPDEDKSFINYFAKKDEALKFETNE
;
A
#
# COMPACT_ATOMS: atom_id res chain seq x y z
N MET A 1 8.94 -58.79 16.95
CA MET A 1 9.99 -57.78 17.22
C MET A 1 10.45 -57.18 15.90
N ARG A 2 10.10 -55.91 15.63
CA ARG A 2 10.57 -55.18 14.44
C ARG A 2 11.97 -54.63 14.77
N TYR A 3 12.98 -55.14 14.07
CA TYR A 3 14.35 -54.63 14.18
C TYR A 3 14.40 -53.20 13.65
N TYR A 4 14.36 -52.21 14.54
CA TYR A 4 14.76 -50.84 14.19
C TYR A 4 16.27 -50.84 13.95
N ASN A 5 16.66 -50.73 12.68
CA ASN A 5 18.05 -50.63 12.29
C ASN A 5 18.58 -49.25 12.73
N LYS A 6 19.38 -49.19 13.80
CA LYS A 6 19.90 -47.94 14.39
C LYS A 6 20.68 -47.06 13.39
N ARG A 7 21.10 -47.60 12.25
CA ARG A 7 21.74 -46.85 11.14
C ARG A 7 20.75 -46.04 10.29
N GLY A 8 19.48 -46.47 10.17
CA GLY A 8 18.46 -45.75 9.40
C GLY A 8 18.01 -44.46 10.08
N MET A 9 17.85 -44.49 11.40
CA MET A 9 17.45 -43.32 12.20
C MET A 9 18.51 -42.20 12.18
N ALA A 10 19.79 -42.57 12.18
CA ALA A 10 20.90 -41.60 12.10
C ALA A 10 21.02 -40.97 10.70
N MET A 11 20.72 -41.74 9.64
CA MET A 11 20.81 -41.26 8.26
C MET A 11 19.64 -40.32 7.91
N GLU A 12 18.42 -40.60 8.37
CA GLU A 12 17.26 -39.69 8.22
C GLU A 12 17.44 -38.39 9.01
N PHE A 13 18.02 -38.47 10.21
CA PHE A 13 18.31 -37.28 11.01
C PHE A 13 19.35 -36.38 10.33
N LEU A 14 20.42 -36.97 9.76
CA LEU A 14 21.42 -36.23 9.00
C LEU A 14 20.85 -35.57 7.75
N LEU A 15 20.00 -36.27 6.99
CA LEU A 15 19.35 -35.71 5.81
C LEU A 15 18.43 -34.54 6.16
N THR A 16 17.64 -34.66 7.24
CA THR A 16 16.74 -33.61 7.70
C THR A 16 17.52 -32.36 8.14
N LEU A 17 18.64 -32.55 8.83
CA LEU A 17 19.51 -31.47 9.29
C LEU A 17 20.17 -30.74 8.12
N ILE A 18 20.65 -31.48 7.10
CA ILE A 18 21.21 -30.90 5.88
C ILE A 18 20.15 -30.07 5.14
N ILE A 19 18.93 -30.58 4.98
CA ILE A 19 17.83 -29.84 4.35
C ILE A 19 17.51 -28.57 5.13
N PHE A 20 17.44 -28.65 6.46
CA PHE A 20 17.19 -27.49 7.31
C PHE A 20 18.29 -26.41 7.15
N VAL A 21 19.55 -26.81 7.10
CA VAL A 21 20.69 -25.90 6.88
C VAL A 21 20.64 -25.28 5.49
N VAL A 22 20.34 -26.06 4.45
CA VAL A 22 20.20 -25.55 3.08
C VAL A 22 19.06 -24.54 2.96
N VAL A 23 17.91 -24.82 3.56
CA VAL A 23 16.77 -23.89 3.61
C VAL A 23 17.15 -22.62 4.37
N ALA A 24 17.83 -22.74 5.52
CA ALA A 24 18.28 -21.58 6.29
C ALA A 24 19.27 -20.70 5.50
N VAL A 25 20.18 -21.30 4.73
CA VAL A 25 21.12 -20.57 3.86
C VAL A 25 20.40 -19.89 2.71
N ILE A 26 19.46 -20.58 2.05
CA ILE A 26 18.65 -19.98 0.97
C ILE A 26 17.83 -18.80 1.48
N LEU A 27 17.21 -18.94 2.66
CA LEU A 27 16.47 -17.85 3.31
C LEU A 27 17.41 -16.69 3.65
N PHE A 28 18.58 -16.97 4.23
CA PHE A 28 19.57 -15.97 4.60
C PHE A 28 20.07 -15.16 3.39
N LEU A 29 20.41 -15.84 2.28
CA LEU A 29 20.80 -15.19 1.02
C LEU A 29 19.63 -14.43 0.37
N GLY A 30 18.40 -14.92 0.58
CA GLY A 30 17.20 -14.24 0.14
C GLY A 30 16.89 -12.96 0.94
N VAL A 31 17.28 -12.84 2.22
CA VAL A 31 16.89 -11.67 3.03
C VAL A 31 17.40 -10.35 2.44
N ASP A 32 18.61 -10.32 1.89
CA ASP A 32 19.22 -9.07 1.40
C ASP A 32 18.56 -8.53 0.14
N ILE A 33 18.08 -9.40 -0.75
CA ILE A 33 17.42 -9.03 -2.01
C ILE A 33 16.03 -8.43 -1.77
N TRP A 34 15.39 -8.77 -0.64
CA TRP A 34 13.98 -8.42 -0.41
C TRP A 34 13.80 -7.15 0.43
N LYS A 35 14.86 -6.60 1.02
CA LYS A 35 14.76 -5.47 1.98
C LYS A 35 14.00 -4.26 1.42
N GLU A 36 14.32 -3.81 0.21
CA GLU A 36 13.70 -2.61 -0.38
C GLU A 36 12.23 -2.82 -0.76
N SER A 37 11.91 -3.96 -1.38
CA SER A 37 10.52 -4.32 -1.73
C SER A 37 9.65 -4.56 -0.49
N VAL A 38 10.25 -5.15 0.56
CA VAL A 38 9.60 -5.36 1.85
C VAL A 38 9.34 -4.04 2.55
N GLU A 39 10.24 -3.05 2.52
CA GLU A 39 10.02 -1.79 3.22
C GLU A 39 8.81 -1.01 2.69
N LYS A 40 8.67 -0.89 1.36
CA LYS A 40 7.49 -0.26 0.72
C LYS A 40 6.20 -1.01 1.07
N SER A 41 6.24 -2.34 0.99
CA SER A 41 5.09 -3.22 1.28
C SER A 41 4.68 -3.18 2.76
N VAL A 42 5.66 -3.10 3.66
CA VAL A 42 5.45 -3.01 5.12
C VAL A 42 4.88 -1.65 5.50
N LYS A 43 5.38 -0.54 4.93
CA LYS A 43 4.85 0.81 5.19
C LYS A 43 3.39 0.94 4.75
N GLN A 44 3.06 0.53 3.52
CA GLN A 44 1.68 0.53 3.03
C GLN A 44 0.78 -0.43 3.81
N GLY A 45 1.29 -1.63 4.13
CA GLY A 45 0.60 -2.63 4.94
C GLY A 45 0.26 -2.09 6.34
N THR A 46 1.18 -1.37 6.97
CA THR A 46 1.00 -0.78 8.31
C THR A 46 -0.08 0.32 8.28
N CYS A 47 -0.03 1.21 7.28
CA CYS A 47 -1.05 2.24 7.10
C CYS A 47 -2.44 1.61 6.92
N LYS A 48 -2.58 0.63 6.02
CA LYS A 48 -3.85 -0.09 5.78
C LYS A 48 -4.40 -0.76 7.05
N TRP A 49 -3.55 -1.47 7.78
CA TRP A 49 -3.96 -2.11 9.03
C TRP A 49 -4.39 -1.09 10.09
N SER A 50 -3.66 0.02 10.21
CA SER A 50 -4.02 1.07 11.15
C SER A 50 -5.37 1.72 10.81
N ALA A 51 -5.66 1.92 9.51
CA ALA A 51 -6.95 2.40 9.03
C ALA A 51 -8.09 1.43 9.37
N LEU A 52 -7.90 0.13 9.16
CA LEU A 52 -8.89 -0.89 9.49
C LEU A 52 -9.21 -0.96 10.98
N ILE A 53 -8.16 -0.95 11.82
CA ILE A 53 -8.30 -0.98 13.28
C ILE A 53 -9.05 0.27 13.74
N LYS A 54 -8.65 1.44 13.23
CA LYS A 54 -9.30 2.70 13.56
C LYS A 54 -10.80 2.66 13.22
N ASN A 55 -11.14 2.32 11.97
CA ASN A 55 -12.53 2.17 11.55
C ASN A 55 -13.33 1.21 12.45
N LYS A 56 -12.75 0.06 12.81
CA LYS A 56 -13.41 -0.91 13.70
C LYS A 56 -13.65 -0.33 15.10
N LEU A 57 -12.72 0.44 15.65
CA LEU A 57 -12.87 1.10 16.94
C LEU A 57 -13.94 2.19 16.90
N THR A 58 -13.93 3.00 15.84
CA THR A 58 -14.96 4.02 15.58
C THR A 58 -16.36 3.39 15.53
N LEU A 59 -16.53 2.29 14.78
CA LEU A 59 -17.83 1.60 14.67
C LEU A 59 -18.32 1.01 16.00
N LEU A 60 -17.41 0.66 16.90
CA LEU A 60 -17.75 0.15 18.23
C LEU A 60 -18.01 1.26 19.25
N GLY A 61 -17.98 2.53 18.84
CA GLY A 61 -18.24 3.69 19.71
C GLY A 61 -17.10 4.02 20.66
N PHE A 62 -15.90 3.47 20.44
CA PHE A 62 -14.70 3.90 21.18
C PHE A 62 -14.14 5.16 20.51
N GLU A 63 -13.97 6.23 21.28
CA GLU A 63 -13.21 7.40 20.82
C GLU A 63 -11.79 6.95 20.45
N SER A 64 -11.51 6.91 19.15
CA SER A 64 -10.30 6.33 18.63
C SER A 64 -9.14 7.30 18.84
N SER A 65 -8.49 7.24 20.01
CA SER A 65 -7.14 7.75 20.22
C SER A 65 -6.08 6.98 19.42
N TYR A 66 -6.51 5.93 18.69
CA TYR A 66 -5.66 5.17 17.81
C TYR A 66 -5.26 5.99 16.58
N GLU A 67 -4.00 6.41 16.55
CA GLU A 67 -3.42 7.22 15.48
C GLU A 67 -3.20 6.40 14.19
N LEU A 68 -3.42 7.06 13.05
CA LEU A 68 -3.20 6.48 11.73
C LEU A 68 -1.68 6.39 11.48
N LYS A 69 -1.16 5.19 11.23
CA LYS A 69 0.29 4.96 11.05
C LYS A 69 0.67 4.96 9.57
N CYS A 70 0.42 6.08 8.91
CA CYS A 70 0.75 6.28 7.51
C CYS A 70 2.04 7.08 7.40
N ASN A 71 3.16 6.38 7.32
CA ASN A 71 4.44 7.01 7.01
C ASN A 71 4.50 7.26 5.50
N PRO A 72 4.78 8.50 5.08
CA PRO A 72 4.87 8.81 3.66
C PRO A 72 6.04 8.07 3.01
N ILE A 73 5.84 7.65 1.76
CA ILE A 73 6.90 7.10 0.91
C ILE A 73 7.51 8.25 0.12
N GLU A 74 8.84 8.33 0.11
CA GLU A 74 9.57 9.28 -0.72
C GLU A 74 9.69 8.71 -2.14
N VAL A 75 9.33 9.52 -3.13
CA VAL A 75 9.41 9.17 -4.55
C VAL A 75 10.28 10.21 -5.24
N GLU A 76 11.45 9.77 -5.70
CA GLU A 76 12.34 10.59 -6.52
C GLU A 76 11.92 10.47 -7.98
N VAL A 77 11.82 11.61 -8.68
CA VAL A 77 11.40 11.67 -10.08
C VAL A 77 12.53 12.23 -10.93
N ASP A 78 12.93 11.47 -11.95
CA ASP A 78 13.84 11.92 -12.99
C ASP A 78 13.08 12.72 -14.06
N LYS A 79 13.77 13.59 -14.81
CA LYS A 79 13.20 14.48 -15.83
C LYS A 79 12.45 13.77 -16.95
N ASP A 80 12.70 12.48 -17.15
CA ASP A 80 12.17 11.70 -18.27
C ASP A 80 10.81 11.03 -17.99
N GLU A 81 10.37 10.96 -16.73
CA GLU A 81 9.06 10.40 -16.36
C GLU A 81 7.96 11.48 -16.31
N ASP A 82 6.75 11.15 -16.79
CA ASP A 82 5.58 12.04 -16.66
C ASP A 82 5.21 12.13 -15.17
N ILE A 83 5.69 13.18 -14.50
CA ILE A 83 5.39 13.47 -13.10
C ILE A 83 3.90 13.35 -12.77
N ASN A 84 3.01 13.65 -13.73
CA ASN A 84 1.58 13.52 -13.54
C ASN A 84 1.16 12.06 -13.36
N ASP A 85 1.79 11.12 -14.06
CA ASP A 85 1.51 9.68 -13.91
C ASP A 85 1.93 9.21 -12.52
N ILE A 86 3.12 9.59 -12.07
CA ILE A 86 3.61 9.27 -10.72
C ILE A 86 2.66 9.81 -9.65
N VAL A 87 2.22 11.05 -9.79
CA VAL A 87 1.30 11.68 -8.83
C VAL A 87 -0.04 10.93 -8.82
N VAL A 88 -0.63 10.66 -9.97
CA VAL A 88 -1.94 10.00 -10.07
C VAL A 88 -1.89 8.56 -9.57
N GLU A 89 -0.82 7.82 -9.85
CA GLU A 89 -0.59 6.47 -9.32
C GLU A 89 -0.46 6.47 -7.79
N ASN A 90 0.31 7.40 -7.23
CA ASN A 90 0.45 7.52 -5.77
C ASN A 90 -0.86 7.94 -5.09
N MET A 91 -1.65 8.80 -5.71
CA MET A 91 -3.00 9.13 -5.25
C MET A 91 -3.91 7.90 -5.24
N TYR A 92 -3.87 7.10 -6.31
CA TYR A 92 -4.63 5.87 -6.42
C TYR A 92 -4.29 4.87 -5.32
N ASP A 93 -2.99 4.61 -5.12
CA ASP A 93 -2.50 3.70 -4.09
C ASP A 93 -2.89 4.17 -2.69
N CYS A 94 -2.82 5.48 -2.43
CA CYS A 94 -3.26 6.07 -1.18
C CYS A 94 -4.75 5.83 -0.93
N TRP A 95 -5.60 6.13 -1.90
CA TRP A 95 -7.05 5.95 -1.77
C TRP A 95 -7.43 4.50 -1.49
N LYS A 96 -6.79 3.57 -2.20
CA LYS A 96 -6.98 2.12 -2.00
C LYS A 96 -6.51 1.68 -0.61
N THR A 97 -5.39 2.21 -0.14
CA THR A 97 -4.82 1.92 1.19
C THR A 97 -5.77 2.38 2.30
N LEU A 98 -6.43 3.52 2.11
CA LEU A 98 -7.42 4.08 3.04
C LEU A 98 -8.82 3.46 2.90
N GLY A 99 -8.97 2.42 2.07
CA GLY A 99 -10.20 1.66 1.95
C GLY A 99 -11.27 2.29 1.06
N GLU A 100 -10.87 3.17 0.13
CA GLU A 100 -11.73 3.66 -0.95
C GLU A 100 -13.03 4.32 -0.46
N GLY A 101 -12.97 5.01 0.67
CA GLY A 101 -14.12 5.68 1.30
C GLY A 101 -15.07 4.74 2.04
N LYS A 102 -14.75 3.44 2.17
CA LYS A 102 -15.54 2.45 2.93
C LYS A 102 -15.15 2.41 4.42
N LEU A 103 -14.05 3.04 4.79
CA LEU A 103 -13.55 3.08 6.17
C LEU A 103 -13.76 4.47 6.75
N ASP A 104 -14.40 4.51 7.92
CA ASP A 104 -14.54 5.72 8.71
C ASP A 104 -13.32 5.94 9.60
N ILE A 105 -12.31 6.58 9.02
CA ILE A 105 -11.04 6.91 9.68
C ILE A 105 -10.94 8.38 10.10
N ILE A 106 -11.95 9.20 9.74
CA ILE A 106 -11.92 10.66 9.90
C ILE A 106 -13.06 11.20 10.77
N SER A 107 -14.13 10.45 11.06
CA SER A 107 -15.21 10.97 11.92
C SER A 107 -14.75 11.32 13.33
N SER A 108 -13.69 10.66 13.80
CA SER A 108 -13.05 10.94 15.08
C SER A 108 -12.11 12.15 15.04
N TRP A 109 -11.93 12.79 13.88
CA TRP A 109 -11.02 13.92 13.73
C TRP A 109 -11.70 15.23 14.08
N SER A 110 -11.06 15.98 14.97
CA SER A 110 -11.40 17.38 15.19
C SER A 110 -10.86 18.18 14.01
N PHE A 111 -11.74 18.56 13.08
CA PHE A 111 -11.42 19.48 11.99
C PHE A 111 -11.35 20.93 12.52
N THR A 112 -10.44 21.18 13.47
CA THR A 112 -10.02 22.52 13.86
C THR A 112 -8.99 23.06 12.86
N ARG A 113 -8.55 24.31 13.00
CA ARG A 113 -7.66 24.99 12.02
C ARG A 113 -6.30 24.31 11.80
N ASP A 114 -5.99 23.27 12.56
CA ASP A 114 -4.82 22.42 12.40
C ASP A 114 -5.15 21.35 11.35
N THR A 115 -4.66 21.57 10.13
CA THR A 115 -5.07 20.85 8.92
C THR A 115 -4.78 19.35 9.05
N ALA A 116 -5.82 18.51 9.13
CA ALA A 116 -5.69 17.07 9.17
C ALA A 116 -5.53 16.50 7.74
N CYS A 117 -4.29 16.39 7.27
CA CYS A 117 -3.96 15.75 5.99
C CYS A 117 -3.49 14.30 6.22
N VAL A 118 -4.00 13.35 5.43
CA VAL A 118 -3.35 12.03 5.29
C VAL A 118 -2.31 12.14 4.18
N VAL A 119 -1.03 12.01 4.53
CA VAL A 119 0.06 12.04 3.54
C VAL A 119 0.57 10.61 3.31
N CYS A 120 0.32 10.07 2.13
CA CYS A 120 0.79 8.73 1.74
C CYS A 120 2.14 8.73 1.03
N SER A 121 2.50 9.83 0.36
CA SER A 121 3.72 9.95 -0.42
C SER A 121 4.19 11.40 -0.47
N ILE A 122 5.50 11.60 -0.60
CA ILE A 122 6.13 12.89 -0.90
C ILE A 122 6.97 12.71 -2.15
N VAL A 123 6.67 13.48 -3.18
CA VAL A 123 7.32 13.40 -4.49
C VAL A 123 8.36 14.51 -4.59
N TYR A 124 9.62 14.15 -4.79
CA TYR A 124 10.74 15.08 -4.85
C TYR A 124 11.31 15.18 -6.27
N PRO A 125 11.59 16.41 -6.75
CA PRO A 125 12.41 16.60 -7.94
C PRO A 125 13.85 16.20 -7.70
N ASP A 126 14.46 15.51 -8.67
CA ASP A 126 15.89 15.33 -8.65
C ASP A 126 16.65 16.68 -8.68
N LYS A 127 17.83 16.69 -8.05
CA LYS A 127 18.70 17.83 -7.77
C LYS A 127 19.25 18.43 -9.07
N GLY A 128 18.41 19.17 -9.77
CA GLY A 128 18.76 19.80 -11.05
C GLY A 128 17.56 20.16 -11.92
N SER A 129 16.34 19.81 -11.51
CA SER A 129 15.11 20.29 -12.12
C SER A 129 14.62 21.54 -11.37
N ARG A 130 14.37 22.64 -12.08
CA ARG A 130 13.96 23.93 -11.49
C ARG A 130 12.48 24.23 -11.61
N ASP A 131 11.68 23.32 -12.15
CA ASP A 131 10.24 23.53 -12.23
C ASP A 131 9.52 22.18 -12.38
N MET A 132 8.93 21.69 -11.29
CA MET A 132 7.96 20.58 -11.35
C MET A 132 6.59 21.19 -11.53
N THR A 133 6.15 21.34 -12.78
CA THR A 133 4.80 21.77 -13.05
C THR A 133 3.89 20.57 -13.28
N LEU A 134 2.78 20.48 -12.54
CA LEU A 134 1.69 19.52 -12.77
C LEU A 134 0.86 19.88 -14.02
N LYS A 135 1.51 20.42 -15.06
CA LYS A 135 0.87 20.71 -16.34
C LYS A 135 0.49 19.38 -16.98
N GLY A 136 -0.79 19.20 -17.27
CA GLY A 136 -1.30 17.95 -17.84
C GLY A 136 -1.79 16.94 -16.80
N LEU A 137 -1.84 17.28 -15.51
CA LEU A 137 -2.40 16.40 -14.48
C LEU A 137 -3.83 15.96 -14.80
N GLU A 138 -4.64 16.87 -15.36
CA GLU A 138 -5.99 16.55 -15.84
C GLU A 138 -5.99 15.45 -16.90
N ASN A 139 -5.02 15.47 -17.83
CA ASN A 139 -4.89 14.43 -18.85
C ASN A 139 -4.51 13.09 -18.21
N ALA A 140 -3.58 13.09 -17.26
CA ALA A 140 -3.23 11.88 -16.50
C ALA A 140 -4.43 11.31 -15.73
N MET A 141 -5.22 12.15 -15.07
CA MET A 141 -6.43 11.74 -14.35
C MET A 141 -7.54 11.18 -15.26
N ASN A 142 -7.60 11.63 -16.52
CA ASN A 142 -8.58 11.18 -17.51
C ASN A 142 -8.14 9.93 -18.29
N ARG A 143 -6.88 9.51 -18.19
CA ARG A 143 -6.40 8.27 -18.82
C ARG A 143 -6.97 7.03 -18.10
N PRO A 144 -7.28 5.96 -18.84
CA PRO A 144 -7.61 4.66 -18.25
C PRO A 144 -6.38 4.05 -17.55
N ARG A 145 -6.61 3.39 -16.42
CA ARG A 145 -5.53 2.81 -15.57
C ARG A 145 -4.78 1.68 -16.24
N LEU A 146 -5.49 0.85 -17.00
CA LEU A 146 -4.95 -0.25 -17.80
C LEU A 146 -5.60 -0.18 -19.19
N PRO A 147 -4.93 -0.67 -20.24
CA PRO A 147 -5.51 -0.72 -21.59
C PRO A 147 -6.88 -1.41 -21.65
N ASP A 148 -7.14 -2.33 -20.71
CA ASP A 148 -8.36 -3.14 -20.61
C ASP A 148 -9.35 -2.64 -19.54
N GLU A 149 -9.10 -1.49 -18.91
CA GLU A 149 -10.03 -0.89 -17.94
C GLU A 149 -10.77 0.31 -18.52
N ASP A 150 -12.11 0.24 -18.54
CA ASP A 150 -12.98 1.31 -19.06
C ASP A 150 -13.05 2.56 -18.15
N LYS A 151 -12.33 2.59 -17.02
CA LYS A 151 -12.45 3.62 -16.00
C LYS A 151 -11.15 4.41 -15.84
N SER A 152 -11.26 5.73 -16.01
CA SER A 152 -10.21 6.69 -15.69
C SER A 152 -10.06 6.89 -14.18
N PHE A 153 -8.92 7.43 -13.76
CA PHE A 153 -8.65 7.72 -12.34
C PHE A 153 -9.71 8.66 -11.73
N ILE A 154 -10.14 9.68 -12.47
CA ILE A 154 -11.18 10.60 -12.00
C ILE A 154 -12.51 9.88 -11.75
N ASN A 155 -12.89 8.93 -12.62
CA ASN A 155 -14.11 8.13 -12.44
C ASN A 155 -13.99 7.21 -11.23
N TYR A 156 -12.80 6.65 -11.01
CA TYR A 156 -12.51 5.81 -9.85
C TYR A 156 -12.63 6.57 -8.53
N PHE A 157 -12.00 7.76 -8.41
CA PHE A 157 -12.07 8.57 -7.19
C PHE A 157 -13.48 9.11 -6.93
N ALA A 158 -14.17 9.55 -7.98
CA ALA A 158 -15.51 10.12 -7.85
C ALA A 158 -16.61 9.06 -7.66
N LYS A 159 -16.32 7.77 -7.88
CA LYS A 159 -17.33 6.70 -7.93
C LYS A 159 -18.56 7.07 -8.77
N LYS A 160 -18.33 7.78 -9.88
CA LYS A 160 -19.39 8.43 -10.68
C LYS A 160 -20.45 7.43 -11.17
N ASP A 161 -20.05 6.18 -11.41
CA ASP A 161 -20.94 5.09 -11.85
C ASP A 161 -21.75 4.44 -10.71
N GLU A 162 -21.36 4.64 -9.44
CA GLU A 162 -22.14 4.22 -8.27
C GLU A 162 -23.13 5.31 -7.87
N ALA A 163 -22.77 6.59 -7.98
CA ALA A 163 -23.65 7.72 -7.71
C ALA A 163 -24.89 7.73 -8.62
N LEU A 164 -24.73 7.38 -9.91
CA LEU A 164 -25.84 7.26 -10.87
C LEU A 164 -26.84 6.13 -10.56
N LYS A 165 -26.52 5.20 -9.65
CA LYS A 165 -27.44 4.11 -9.25
C LYS A 165 -28.35 4.49 -8.08
N PHE A 166 -28.06 5.57 -7.36
CA PHE A 166 -28.87 6.03 -6.23
C PHE A 166 -29.99 7.00 -6.65
N GLU A 167 -30.01 7.47 -7.90
CA GLU A 167 -31.01 8.44 -8.41
C GLU A 167 -32.21 7.80 -9.13
N THR A 168 -32.37 6.47 -9.16
CA THR A 168 -33.50 5.82 -9.85
C THR A 168 -34.27 4.82 -8.97
N ASN A 169 -34.65 5.25 -7.77
CA ASN A 169 -35.75 4.61 -7.04
C ASN A 169 -36.75 5.70 -6.63
N GLU A 170 -37.48 6.22 -7.61
CA GLU A 170 -38.84 6.77 -7.42
C GLU A 170 -39.86 5.64 -7.54
#